data_AF-A0A1L7D1B3-F1
#
_entry.id   AF-A0A1L7D1B3-F1
#
_cell.length_a   1.000
_cell.length_b   1.000
_cell.length_c   1.000
_cell.angle_alpha   90.00
_cell.angle_beta   90.00
_cell.angle_gamma   90.00
#
_symmetry.space_group_name_H-M   'P 1'
#
loop_
_entity.id
_entity.type
_entity.pdbx_description
1 polymer ?
#
loop_
_entity_poly.entity_id
_entity_poly.type
_entity_poly.pdbx_seq_one_letter_code
_entity_poly.pdbx_strand_id
1 'polypeptide(L)'
;MGKFKKHTPEQIAERLEKASKLSEAGKTNAEICRELQISEATLSRWRREYGEMSRAAARELTALRKENDRLKRLLAGAELEKAAYKDLAKAKF
;
A
#
# COMPACT_ATOMS: atom_id res chain seq x y z
N MET A 1 16.26 -1.39 -19.69
CA MET A 1 16.24 -0.65 -18.41
C MET A 1 15.50 -1.47 -17.37
N GLY A 2 16.17 -1.95 -16.32
CA GLY A 2 15.53 -2.75 -15.27
C GLY A 2 14.52 -1.90 -14.50
N LYS A 3 13.30 -2.42 -14.30
CA LYS A 3 12.29 -1.74 -13.46
C LYS A 3 12.82 -1.70 -12.03
N PHE A 4 13.18 -0.52 -11.52
CA PHE A 4 13.46 -0.34 -10.11
C PHE A 4 12.24 -0.80 -9.30
N LYS A 5 12.42 -1.81 -8.43
CA LYS A 5 11.34 -2.28 -7.55
C LYS A 5 10.96 -1.13 -6.61
N LYS A 6 9.71 -0.66 -6.71
CA LYS A 6 9.16 0.34 -5.78
C LYS A 6 9.00 -0.31 -4.40
N HIS A 7 9.34 0.45 -3.36
CA HIS A 7 9.07 0.04 -1.98
C HIS A 7 7.56 -0.06 -1.74
N THR A 8 7.14 -1.13 -1.09
CA THR A 8 5.74 -1.25 -0.65
C THR A 8 5.49 -0.34 0.56
N PRO A 9 4.23 0.05 0.84
CA PRO A 9 3.90 0.85 2.02
C PRO A 9 4.42 0.25 3.33
N GLU A 10 4.41 -1.08 3.47
CA GLU A 10 4.93 -1.78 4.64
C GLU A 10 6.45 -1.65 4.76
N GLN A 11 7.17 -1.75 3.63
CA GLN A 11 8.61 -1.57 3.58
C GLN A 11 9.04 -0.13 3.89
N ILE A 12 8.19 0.84 3.55
CA ILE A 12 8.39 2.25 3.88
C ILE A 12 8.16 2.46 5.39
N ALA A 13 7.05 1.96 5.93
CA ALA A 13 6.73 2.06 7.35
C ALA A 13 7.81 1.42 8.24
N GLU A 14 8.32 0.24 7.85
CA GLU A 14 9.43 -0.41 8.56
C GLU A 14 10.71 0.44 8.58
N ARG A 15 11.07 1.05 7.44
CA ARG A 15 12.24 1.92 7.36
C ARG A 15 12.05 3.21 8.15
N LEU A 16 10.84 3.78 8.19
CA LEU A 16 10.53 4.95 9.00
C LEU A 16 10.60 4.65 10.50
N GLU A 17 10.14 3.48 10.93
CA GLU A 17 10.29 3.04 12.32
C GLU A 17 11.77 2.89 12.71
N LYS A 18 12.58 2.29 11.82
CA LYS A 18 14.04 2.21 12.02
C LYS A 18 14.67 3.61 12.05
N ALA A 19 14.25 4.52 11.16
CA ALA A 19 14.70 5.90 11.15
C ALA A 19 14.38 6.64 12.47
N SER A 20 13.21 6.40 13.07
CA SER A 20 12.84 6.97 14.38
C SER A 20 13.79 6.50 15.47
N LYS A 21 14.03 5.18 15.57
CA LYS A 21 14.93 4.59 16.56
C LYS A 21 16.36 5.13 16.44
N LEU A 22 16.86 5.29 15.21
CA LEU A 22 18.19 5.87 14.98
C LEU A 22 18.25 7.36 15.33
N SER A 23 17.17 8.10 15.08
CA SER A 23 17.07 9.51 15.46
C SER A 23 17.01 9.69 16.99
N GLU A 24 16.29 8.81 17.69
CA GLU A 24 16.22 8.75 19.16
C GLU A 24 17.60 8.39 19.77
N ALA A 25 18.38 7.57 19.06
CA ALA A 25 19.77 7.28 19.41
C ALA A 25 20.77 8.40 19.05
N GLY A 26 20.28 9.56 18.57
CA GLY A 26 21.09 10.75 18.29
C GLY A 26 21.78 10.78 16.92
N LYS A 27 21.47 9.84 16.01
CA LYS A 27 22.05 9.86 14.66
C LYS A 27 21.49 11.00 13.82
N THR A 28 22.35 11.59 12.99
CA THR A 28 21.97 12.63 12.02
C THR A 28 21.17 12.04 10.85
N ASN A 29 20.38 12.86 10.16
CA ASN A 29 19.63 12.43 8.97
C ASN A 29 20.56 11.84 7.88
N ALA A 30 21.78 12.36 7.73
CA ALA A 30 22.76 11.85 6.76
C ALA A 30 23.21 10.42 7.10
N GLU A 31 23.47 10.13 8.38
CA GLU A 31 23.84 8.79 8.85
C GLU A 31 22.67 7.81 8.72
N ILE A 32 21.46 8.24 9.06
CA ILE A 32 20.24 7.46 8.89
C ILE A 32 20.03 7.10 7.42
N CYS A 33 20.21 8.07 6.50
CA CYS A 33 20.08 7.84 5.06
C CYS A 33 21.12 6.85 4.53
N ARG A 34 22.38 6.95 4.99
CA ARG A 34 23.43 5.97 4.66
C ARG A 34 23.07 4.57 5.14
N GLU A 35 22.61 4.43 6.38
CA GLU A 35 22.27 3.13 6.97
C GLU A 35 21.04 2.49 6.32
N LEU A 36 20.05 3.31 5.96
CA LEU A 36 18.83 2.85 5.27
C LEU A 36 19.00 2.71 3.75
N GLN A 37 20.17 3.10 3.21
CA GLN A 37 20.49 3.11 1.78
C GLN A 37 19.45 3.88 0.95
N ILE A 38 19.04 5.05 1.44
CA ILE A 38 18.09 5.95 0.76
C ILE A 38 18.65 7.36 0.70
N SER A 39 18.12 8.19 -0.20
CA SER A 39 18.45 9.62 -0.22
C SER A 39 17.66 10.39 0.84
N GLU A 40 18.18 11.54 1.28
CA GLU A 40 17.46 12.44 2.18
C GLU A 40 16.12 12.91 1.60
N ALA A 41 16.07 13.17 0.28
CA ALA A 41 14.83 13.48 -0.42
C ALA A 41 13.79 12.34 -0.29
N THR A 42 14.24 11.08 -0.33
CA THR A 42 13.38 9.92 -0.14
C THR A 42 12.88 9.84 1.31
N LEU A 43 13.76 10.03 2.29
CA LEU A 43 13.40 10.01 3.71
C LEU A 43 12.40 11.12 4.05
N SER A 44 12.63 12.35 3.57
CA SER A 44 11.73 13.49 3.75
C SER A 44 10.35 13.23 3.13
N ARG A 45 10.33 12.74 1.87
CA ARG A 45 9.10 12.36 1.19
C ARG A 45 8.33 11.28 1.98
N TRP A 46 9.03 10.25 2.46
CA TRP A 46 8.39 9.18 3.21
C TRP A 46 7.84 9.65 4.55
N ARG A 47 8.55 10.50 5.30
CA ARG A 47 8.03 11.12 6.52
C ARG A 47 6.76 11.93 6.25
N ARG A 48 6.71 12.67 5.14
CA ARG A 48 5.51 13.44 4.74
C ARG A 48 4.32 12.55 4.35
N GLU A 49 4.57 11.50 3.59
CA GLU A 49 3.50 10.65 3.01
C GLU A 49 3.06 9.49 3.92
N TYR A 50 3.94 9.04 4.83
CA TYR A 50 3.76 7.84 5.63
C TYR A 50 4.18 8.01 7.11
N GLY A 51 4.60 9.21 7.54
CA GLY A 51 5.16 9.43 8.88
C GLY A 51 4.20 9.18 10.04
N GLU A 52 2.90 9.37 9.83
CA GLU A 52 1.85 9.04 10.81
C GLU A 52 1.32 7.60 10.65
N MET A 53 1.75 6.89 9.60
CA MET A 53 1.25 5.55 9.30
C MET A 53 2.04 4.50 10.08
N SER A 54 1.40 3.90 11.09
CA SER A 54 2.00 2.78 11.81
C SER A 54 2.19 1.57 10.88
N ARG A 55 3.18 0.71 11.18
CA ARG A 55 3.41 -0.54 10.44
C ARG A 55 2.16 -1.44 10.42
N ALA A 56 1.35 -1.40 11.48
CA ALA A 56 0.08 -2.11 11.57
C ALA A 56 -0.97 -1.52 10.60
N ALA A 57 -1.14 -0.20 10.60
CA ALA A 57 -2.04 0.50 9.69
C ALA A 57 -1.65 0.29 8.22
N ALA A 58 -0.36 0.24 7.91
CA ALA A 58 0.15 -0.07 6.58
C ALA A 58 -0.29 -1.46 6.09
N ARG A 59 -0.14 -2.49 6.96
CA ARG A 59 -0.53 -3.87 6.65
C ARG A 59 -2.03 -4.02 6.48
N GLU A 60 -2.79 -3.40 7.38
CA GLU A 60 -4.27 -3.41 7.33
C GLU A 60 -4.77 -2.75 6.04
N LEU A 61 -4.20 -1.60 5.66
CA LEU A 61 -4.57 -0.91 4.42
C LEU A 61 -4.34 -1.79 3.19
N THR A 62 -3.23 -2.52 3.11
CA THR A 62 -2.95 -3.44 2.00
C THR A 62 -3.91 -4.63 1.99
N ALA A 63 -4.22 -5.20 3.15
CA ALA A 63 -5.20 -6.28 3.27
C ALA A 63 -6.60 -5.82 2.81
N LEU A 64 -7.05 -4.65 3.28
CA LEU A 64 -8.32 -4.05 2.89
C LEU A 64 -8.38 -3.75 1.39
N ARG A 65 -7.29 -3.24 0.80
CA ARG A 65 -7.23 -3.02 -0.66
C ARG A 65 -7.38 -4.32 -1.44
N LYS A 66 -6.67 -5.36 -1.03
CA LYS A 66 -6.76 -6.68 -1.67
C LYS A 66 -8.17 -7.28 -1.58
N GLU A 67 -8.80 -7.15 -0.41
CA GLU A 67 -10.15 -7.64 -0.21
C GLU A 67 -11.17 -6.80 -1.00
N ASN A 68 -11.01 -5.48 -1.05
CA ASN A 68 -11.86 -4.62 -1.87
C ASN A 68 -11.80 -4.99 -3.36
N ASP A 69 -10.60 -5.26 -3.88
CA ASP A 69 -10.43 -5.71 -5.27
C ASP A 69 -11.09 -7.07 -5.52
N ARG A 70 -10.98 -8.00 -4.56
CA ARG A 70 -11.67 -9.29 -4.62
C ARG A 70 -13.19 -9.10 -4.65
N LEU A 71 -13.72 -8.32 -3.72
CA LEU A 71 -15.16 -8.05 -3.61
C LEU A 71 -15.71 -7.38 -4.87
N LYS A 72 -14.98 -6.42 -5.46
CA LYS A 72 -15.36 -5.80 -6.73
C LYS A 72 -15.48 -6.80 -7.88
N ARG A 73 -14.56 -7.76 -7.98
CA ARG A 73 -14.63 -8.82 -9.02
C ARG A 73 -15.83 -9.73 -8.81
N LEU A 74 -16.09 -10.15 -7.57
CA LEU A 74 -17.24 -10.99 -7.24
C LEU A 74 -18.55 -10.27 -7.53
N LEU A 75 -18.65 -8.99 -7.15
CA LEU A 75 -19.83 -8.17 -7.43
C LEU A 75 -20.07 -8.00 -8.94
N ALA A 76 -19.01 -7.74 -9.71
CA ALA A 76 -19.11 -7.64 -11.16
C ALA A 76 -19.63 -8.96 -11.78
N GLY A 77 -19.11 -10.11 -11.34
CA GLY A 77 -19.59 -11.41 -11.79
C GLY A 77 -21.07 -11.63 -11.45
N ALA A 78 -21.48 -11.35 -10.21
CA ALA A 78 -22.86 -11.50 -9.77
C ALA A 78 -23.84 -10.59 -10.53
N GLU A 79 -23.47 -9.33 -10.81
CA GLU A 79 -24.32 -8.42 -11.58
C GLU A 79 -24.41 -8.83 -13.07
N LEU A 80 -23.35 -9.41 -13.65
CA LEU A 80 -23.40 -9.98 -15.00
C LEU A 80 -24.35 -11.18 -15.08
N GLU A 81 -24.26 -12.12 -14.13
CA GLU A 81 -25.17 -13.27 -14.06
C GLU A 81 -26.63 -12.82 -13.92
N LYS A 82 -26.87 -11.88 -13.00
CA LYS A 82 -28.19 -11.29 -12.78
C LYS A 82 -28.75 -10.59 -14.01
N ALA A 83 -27.91 -9.90 -14.79
CA ALA A 83 -28.33 -9.30 -16.06
C ALA A 83 -28.74 -10.38 -17.07
N ALA A 84 -27.93 -11.44 -17.22
CA ALA A 84 -28.23 -12.56 -18.12
C ALA A 84 -29.57 -13.24 -17.75
N TYR A 85 -29.81 -13.48 -16.46
CA TYR A 85 -31.09 -14.03 -16.00
C TYR A 85 -32.28 -13.13 -16.31
N LYS A 86 -32.14 -11.81 -16.14
CA LYS A 86 -33.20 -10.85 -16.48
C LYS A 86 -33.51 -10.85 -17.97
N ASP A 87 -32.49 -10.93 -18.82
CA ASP A 87 -32.68 -10.93 -20.28
C ASP A 87 -33.33 -12.24 -20.76
N LEU A 88 -32.93 -13.39 -20.20
CA LEU A 88 -33.60 -14.66 -20.45
C LEU A 88 -35.06 -14.66 -19.98
N ALA A 89 -35.36 -14.04 -18.84
CA ALA A 89 -36.73 -13.93 -18.34
C ALA A 89 -37.59 -13.05 -19.26
N LYS A 90 -37.04 -11.97 -19.81
CA LYS A 90 -37.73 -11.11 -20.79
C LYS A 90 -37.95 -11.81 -22.13
N ALA A 91 -37.01 -12.64 -22.59
CA ALA A 91 -37.12 -13.34 -23.87
C ALA A 91 -38.14 -14.50 -23.89
N LYS A 92 -38.67 -14.89 -22.72
CA LYS A 92 -39.67 -15.97 -22.58
C LYS A 92 -41.13 -15.48 -22.60
N PHE A 93 -41.35 -14.17 -22.78
CA PHE A 93 -42.65 -13.54 -22.96
C PHE A 93 -42.63 -12.67 -24.21
#